data_AF-G4TX88-F1
#
_entry.id   AF-G4TX88-F1
#
_cell.length_a   1.000
_cell.length_b   1.000
_cell.length_c   1.000
_cell.angle_alpha   90.00
_cell.angle_beta   90.00
_cell.angle_gamma   90.00
#
_symmetry.space_group_name_H-M   'P 1'
#
loop_
_entity.id
_entity.type
_entity.pdbx_description
1 polymer ?
#
loop_
_entity_poly.entity_id
_entity_poly.type
_entity_poly.pdbx_seq_one_letter_code
_entity_poly.pdbx_strand_id
1 'polypeptide(L)'
;MAWGLEARVPFLDKAFLDVAMTINPEEKMFGKGTKQKVDSDGCPIMEKYIIRKAFDCAPDGKAYLPKSILWRQKEQFSDGTTLLPPSPMRLWRVPRNDTQEDTPETKEAYLIREIFESHFPTKAAAATAVRWIPRMDWGCSSDPSGRSVSIHNAAYEQQQDE
;
A
#
# COMPACT_ATOMS: atom_id res chain seq x y z
N MET A 1 0.59 -11.13 -19.43
CA MET A 1 0.56 -11.85 -18.13
C MET A 1 1.62 -12.93 -18.18
N ALA A 2 2.60 -12.95 -17.27
CA ALA A 2 3.78 -13.83 -17.34
C ALA A 2 3.44 -15.34 -17.28
N TRP A 3 2.30 -15.70 -16.69
CA TRP A 3 1.93 -17.10 -16.40
C TRP A 3 0.57 -17.50 -16.98
N GLY A 4 0.03 -16.75 -17.95
CA GLY A 4 -1.25 -17.10 -18.59
C GLY A 4 -2.49 -17.06 -17.69
N LEU A 5 -2.39 -16.52 -16.47
CA LEU A 5 -3.52 -16.27 -15.58
C LEU A 5 -4.22 -14.96 -15.97
N GLU A 6 -5.51 -14.83 -15.66
CA GLU A 6 -6.31 -13.61 -15.81
C GLU A 6 -6.59 -13.01 -14.43
N ALA A 7 -6.10 -11.81 -14.17
CA ALA A 7 -6.41 -11.08 -12.94
C ALA A 7 -7.70 -10.29 -13.13
N ARG A 8 -8.66 -10.47 -12.23
CA ARG A 8 -9.87 -9.65 -12.15
C ARG A 8 -9.80 -8.74 -10.93
N VAL A 9 -10.20 -7.48 -11.11
CA VAL A 9 -10.09 -6.42 -10.10
C VAL A 9 -11.47 -5.80 -9.85
N PRO A 10 -12.35 -6.45 -9.07
CA PRO A 10 -13.74 -6.00 -8.88
C PRO A 10 -13.87 -4.57 -8.34
N PHE A 11 -12.89 -4.10 -7.56
CA PHE A 11 -12.86 -2.74 -7.03
C PHE A 11 -12.60 -1.65 -8.08
N LEU A 12 -12.20 -2.03 -9.30
CA LEU A 12 -12.07 -1.12 -10.45
C LEU A 12 -13.21 -1.31 -11.46
N ASP A 13 -14.26 -2.05 -11.10
CA ASP A 13 -15.47 -2.09 -11.91
C ASP A 13 -16.09 -0.70 -12.02
N LYS A 14 -16.63 -0.37 -13.20
CA LYS A 14 -17.18 0.96 -13.48
C LYS A 14 -18.35 1.30 -12.56
N ALA A 15 -19.30 0.38 -12.39
CA ALA A 15 -20.47 0.63 -11.56
C ALA A 15 -20.07 0.77 -10.08
N PHE A 16 -19.10 -0.01 -9.63
CA PHE A 16 -18.52 0.18 -8.29
C PHE A 16 -17.87 1.56 -8.13
N LEU A 17 -17.06 1.99 -9.10
CA LEU A 17 -16.38 3.29 -9.06
C LEU A 17 -17.37 4.46 -9.07
N ASP A 18 -18.44 4.39 -9.87
CA ASP A 18 -19.46 5.44 -9.90
C ASP A 18 -20.07 5.66 -8.50
N VAL A 19 -20.33 4.58 -7.75
CA VAL A 19 -20.81 4.67 -6.36
C VAL A 19 -19.70 5.14 -5.42
N ALA A 20 -18.54 4.49 -5.46
CA ALA A 20 -17.46 4.75 -4.52
C ALA A 20 -16.95 6.18 -4.62
N MET A 21 -16.89 6.77 -5.81
CA MET A 21 -16.42 8.14 -6.04
C MET A 21 -17.45 9.20 -5.68
N THR A 22 -18.76 8.89 -5.73
CA THR A 22 -19.85 9.82 -5.38
C THR A 22 -20.00 10.02 -3.86
N ILE A 23 -19.51 9.09 -3.05
CA ILE A 23 -19.51 9.20 -1.59
C ILE A 23 -18.72 10.44 -1.16
N ASN A 24 -19.31 11.24 -0.24
CA ASN A 24 -18.70 12.42 0.35
C ASN A 24 -17.27 12.11 0.87
N PRO A 25 -16.23 12.83 0.40
CA PRO A 25 -14.85 12.58 0.82
C PRO A 25 -14.64 12.61 2.33
N GLU A 26 -15.38 13.45 3.07
CA GLU A 26 -15.29 13.53 4.54
C GLU A 26 -15.60 12.20 5.24
N GLU A 27 -16.52 11.41 4.68
CA GLU A 27 -16.89 10.09 5.21
C GLU A 27 -15.79 9.04 4.97
N LYS A 28 -14.86 9.30 4.04
CA LYS A 28 -13.71 8.44 3.76
C LYS A 28 -12.51 8.75 4.66
N MET A 29 -12.54 9.88 5.34
CA MET A 29 -11.48 10.29 6.26
C MET A 29 -11.62 9.58 7.60
N PHE A 30 -10.49 9.25 8.21
CA PHE A 30 -10.43 8.67 9.54
C PHE A 30 -9.44 9.43 10.41
N GLY A 31 -9.66 9.39 11.72
CA GLY A 31 -8.75 9.96 12.72
C GLY A 31 -8.10 8.86 13.55
N LYS A 32 -6.89 9.12 14.05
CA LYS A 32 -6.20 8.28 15.04
C LYS A 32 -5.92 9.04 16.34
N GLY A 33 -5.69 8.30 17.42
CA GLY A 33 -5.38 8.86 18.73
C GLY A 33 -6.56 9.66 19.29
N THR A 34 -6.32 10.91 19.69
CA THR A 34 -7.36 11.79 20.26
C THR A 34 -8.50 12.12 19.30
N LYS A 35 -8.30 11.93 17.99
CA LYS A 35 -9.31 12.15 16.95
C LYS A 35 -10.03 10.86 16.52
N GLN A 36 -9.71 9.71 17.13
CA GLN A 36 -10.34 8.43 16.83
C GLN A 36 -11.81 8.47 17.24
N LYS A 37 -12.71 8.35 16.26
CA LYS A 37 -14.15 8.22 16.49
C LYS A 37 -14.54 6.75 16.53
N VAL A 38 -15.66 6.48 17.20
CA VAL A 38 -16.27 5.16 17.31
C VAL A 38 -17.71 5.27 16.81
N ASP A 39 -18.19 4.24 16.13
CA ASP A 39 -19.56 4.17 15.64
C ASP A 39 -20.55 3.70 16.73
N SER A 40 -21.82 3.58 16.37
CA SER A 40 -22.90 3.15 17.27
C SER A 40 -22.70 1.73 17.83
N ASP A 41 -21.96 0.89 17.12
CA ASP A 41 -21.73 -0.51 17.48
C ASP A 41 -20.43 -0.70 18.26
N GLY A 42 -19.77 0.41 18.63
CA GLY A 42 -18.51 0.39 19.36
C GLY A 42 -17.29 0.10 18.47
N CYS A 43 -17.43 0.13 17.14
CA CYS A 43 -16.34 -0.13 16.20
C CYS A 43 -15.59 1.17 15.83
N PRO A 44 -14.25 1.15 15.74
CA PRO A 44 -13.47 2.33 15.42
C PRO A 44 -13.67 2.77 13.96
N ILE A 45 -13.85 4.07 13.74
CA ILE A 45 -13.81 4.67 12.40
C ILE A 45 -12.35 4.72 11.95
N MET A 46 -11.94 3.70 11.20
CA MET A 46 -10.57 3.47 10.75
C MET A 46 -10.42 3.53 9.22
N GLU A 47 -9.23 3.26 8.69
CA GLU A 47 -9.00 3.27 7.26
C GLU A 47 -9.99 2.32 6.56
N LYS A 48 -10.60 2.82 5.48
CA LYS A 48 -11.62 2.08 4.72
C LYS A 48 -12.86 1.73 5.56
N TYR A 49 -13.24 2.56 6.54
CA TYR A 49 -14.41 2.33 7.41
C TYR A 49 -15.69 2.01 6.63
N ILE A 50 -16.05 2.82 5.64
CA ILE A 50 -17.32 2.66 4.90
C ILE A 50 -17.44 1.27 4.27
N ILE A 51 -16.37 0.79 3.63
CA ILE A 51 -16.38 -0.54 3.03
C ILE A 51 -16.38 -1.63 4.11
N ARG A 52 -15.64 -1.47 5.22
CA ARG A 52 -15.72 -2.44 6.33
C ARG A 52 -17.16 -2.53 6.85
N LYS A 53 -17.84 -1.40 7.03
CA LYS A 53 -19.21 -1.36 7.50
C LYS A 53 -20.21 -1.95 6.50
N ALA A 54 -20.02 -1.72 5.20
CA ALA A 54 -20.84 -2.31 4.15
C ALA A 54 -20.76 -3.86 4.12
N PHE A 55 -19.68 -4.45 4.63
CA PHE A 55 -19.48 -5.90 4.72
C PHE A 55 -19.62 -6.45 6.16
N ASP A 56 -20.19 -5.68 7.09
CA ASP A 56 -20.41 -6.11 8.49
C ASP A 56 -21.44 -7.26 8.58
N CYS A 57 -22.57 -7.10 7.86
CA CYS A 57 -23.59 -8.14 7.72
C CYS A 57 -24.01 -8.31 6.26
N ALA A 58 -24.24 -9.54 5.85
CA ALA A 58 -24.86 -9.89 4.59
C ALA A 58 -26.38 -9.64 4.62
N PRO A 59 -27.05 -9.58 3.45
CA PRO A 59 -28.49 -9.33 3.37
C PRO A 59 -29.36 -10.34 4.14
N ASP A 60 -28.84 -11.53 4.40
CA ASP A 60 -29.47 -12.60 5.19
C ASP A 60 -29.21 -12.48 6.70
N GLY A 61 -28.48 -11.44 7.13
CA GLY A 61 -28.11 -11.17 8.52
C GLY A 61 -26.85 -11.89 9.00
N LYS A 62 -26.17 -12.67 8.15
CA LYS A 62 -24.93 -13.37 8.52
C LYS A 62 -23.70 -12.49 8.28
N ALA A 63 -22.73 -12.50 9.19
CA ALA A 63 -21.48 -11.78 8.95
C ALA A 63 -20.70 -12.36 7.75
N TYR A 64 -20.21 -11.49 6.85
CA TYR A 64 -19.36 -11.92 5.71
C TYR A 64 -17.99 -12.41 6.18
N LEU A 65 -17.43 -11.75 7.18
CA LEU A 65 -16.08 -11.98 7.70
C LEU A 65 -16.09 -12.00 9.23
N PRO A 66 -15.20 -12.75 9.89
CA PRO A 66 -14.97 -12.62 11.32
C PRO A 66 -14.58 -11.18 11.69
N LYS A 67 -15.06 -10.69 12.84
CA LYS A 67 -14.75 -9.32 13.32
C LYS A 67 -13.25 -9.05 13.40
N SER A 68 -12.45 -10.05 13.78
CA SER A 68 -10.98 -9.93 13.83
C SER A 68 -10.34 -9.64 12.47
N ILE A 69 -10.95 -10.08 11.37
CA ILE A 69 -10.48 -9.81 10.00
C ILE A 69 -11.07 -8.51 9.48
N LEU A 70 -12.37 -8.30 9.68
CA LEU A 70 -13.09 -7.13 9.17
C LEU A 70 -12.56 -5.82 9.76
N TRP A 71 -12.12 -5.84 11.02
CA TRP A 71 -11.61 -4.67 11.75
C TRP A 71 -10.08 -4.72 11.95
N ARG A 72 -9.38 -5.60 11.22
CA ARG A 72 -7.91 -5.66 11.24
C ARG A 72 -7.32 -4.40 10.64
N GLN A 73 -6.31 -3.83 11.29
CA GLN A 73 -5.53 -2.72 10.74
C GLN A 73 -4.84 -3.13 9.43
N LYS A 74 -4.86 -2.21 8.45
CA LYS A 74 -4.13 -2.38 7.20
C LYS A 74 -2.64 -2.54 7.48
N GLU A 75 -2.06 -3.50 6.78
CA GLU A 75 -0.63 -3.81 6.81
C GLU A 75 -0.10 -3.74 5.38
N GLN A 76 1.08 -3.17 5.16
CA GLN A 76 1.59 -3.03 3.79
C GLN A 76 2.05 -4.36 3.22
N PHE A 77 1.94 -4.48 1.89
CA PHE A 77 2.10 -5.76 1.22
C PHE A 77 3.51 -6.32 1.46
N SER A 78 4.53 -5.44 1.42
CA SER A 78 5.92 -5.78 1.73
C SER A 78 6.08 -6.36 3.14
N ASP A 79 5.44 -5.75 4.15
CA ASP A 79 5.59 -6.21 5.54
C ASP A 79 4.84 -7.52 5.76
N GLY A 80 3.64 -7.66 5.17
CA GLY A 80 2.84 -8.88 5.26
C GLY A 80 3.38 -10.08 4.48
N THR A 81 4.32 -9.89 3.54
CA THR A 81 4.96 -11.00 2.79
C THR A 81 6.39 -11.30 3.24
N THR A 82 7.08 -10.39 3.93
CA THR A 82 8.52 -10.52 4.14
C THR A 82 8.85 -10.91 5.59
N LEU A 83 8.94 -12.22 5.86
CA LEU A 83 9.67 -12.77 7.02
C LEU A 83 11.20 -12.77 6.84
N LEU A 84 11.69 -12.36 5.65
CA LEU A 84 13.10 -12.39 5.32
C LEU A 84 13.80 -11.07 5.72
N PRO A 85 15.06 -11.13 6.21
CA PRO A 85 15.84 -9.94 6.52
C PRO A 85 15.96 -9.04 5.28
N PRO A 86 16.26 -7.73 5.47
CA PRO A 86 16.46 -6.80 4.36
C PRO A 86 17.38 -7.41 3.31
N SER A 87 16.94 -7.33 2.05
CA SER A 87 17.59 -7.91 0.87
C SER A 87 19.13 -7.84 0.94
N PRO A 88 19.86 -8.86 0.43
CA PRO A 88 21.33 -8.82 0.29
C PRO A 88 21.87 -7.64 -0.54
N MET A 89 20.99 -6.80 -1.10
CA MET A 89 21.22 -5.50 -1.74
C MET A 89 22.12 -4.50 -1.02
N ARG A 90 22.43 -4.65 0.28
CA ARG A 90 23.43 -3.79 0.94
C ARG A 90 24.80 -3.84 0.23
N LEU A 91 25.12 -4.94 -0.44
CA LEU A 91 26.36 -5.12 -1.21
C LEU A 91 26.40 -4.40 -2.56
N TRP A 92 25.27 -3.94 -3.11
CA TRP A 92 25.30 -3.23 -4.41
C TRP A 92 25.94 -1.86 -4.25
N ARG A 93 26.89 -1.54 -5.14
CA ARG A 93 27.56 -0.24 -5.22
C ARG A 93 26.76 0.62 -6.19
N VAL A 94 26.43 1.86 -5.80
CA VAL A 94 25.76 2.82 -6.69
C VAL A 94 26.85 3.49 -7.54
N PRO A 95 26.89 3.29 -8.86
CA PRO A 95 27.68 4.12 -9.77
C PRO A 95 27.13 5.56 -9.69
N ARG A 96 27.98 6.49 -9.28
CA ARG A 96 27.61 7.91 -9.18
C ARG A 96 27.71 8.53 -10.57
N ASN A 97 26.60 8.54 -11.30
CA ASN A 97 26.49 9.34 -12.51
C ASN A 97 25.28 10.27 -12.37
N ASP A 98 25.52 11.45 -11.77
CA ASP A 98 24.52 12.45 -11.38
C ASP A 98 23.94 13.25 -12.58
N THR A 99 23.95 12.69 -13.78
CA THR A 99 23.66 13.43 -15.03
C THR A 99 22.38 13.02 -15.76
N GLN A 100 21.59 12.08 -15.22
CA GLN A 100 20.32 11.63 -15.80
C GLN A 100 19.10 12.27 -15.11
N GLU A 101 18.02 12.46 -15.87
CA GLU A 101 16.70 12.81 -15.32
C GLU A 101 16.16 11.66 -14.45
N ASP A 102 15.50 11.99 -13.34
CA ASP A 102 14.95 11.03 -12.35
C ASP A 102 15.97 10.07 -11.71
N THR A 103 17.11 10.60 -11.26
CA THR A 103 18.15 9.84 -10.56
C THR A 103 17.59 9.05 -9.35
N PRO A 104 17.80 7.72 -9.29
CA PRO A 104 17.41 6.90 -8.14
C PRO A 104 18.12 7.33 -6.84
N GLU A 105 17.36 7.49 -5.75
CA GLU A 105 17.89 7.91 -4.45
C GLU A 105 18.33 6.74 -3.55
N THR A 106 17.88 5.52 -3.86
CA THR A 106 18.17 4.32 -3.07
C THR A 106 18.88 3.27 -3.92
N LYS A 107 19.65 2.39 -3.25
CA LYS A 107 20.31 1.25 -3.91
C LYS A 107 19.31 0.33 -4.61
N GLU A 108 18.14 0.15 -4.01
CA GLU A 108 17.05 -0.65 -4.57
C GLU A 108 16.53 -0.05 -5.86
N ALA A 109 16.21 1.25 -5.85
CA ALA A 109 15.73 1.95 -7.01
C ALA A 109 16.77 1.94 -8.15
N TYR A 110 18.06 2.02 -7.81
CA TYR A 110 19.13 1.91 -8.79
C TYR A 110 19.18 0.53 -9.46
N LEU A 111 19.11 -0.55 -8.66
CA LEU A 111 19.08 -1.93 -9.20
C LEU A 111 17.87 -2.15 -10.11
N ILE A 112 16.68 -1.70 -9.68
CA ILE A 112 15.45 -1.81 -10.49
C ILE A 112 15.62 -1.05 -11.81
N ARG A 113 16.22 0.15 -11.77
CA ARG A 113 16.47 0.97 -12.96
C ARG A 113 17.44 0.29 -13.92
N GLU A 114 18.53 -0.28 -13.41
CA GLU A 114 19.52 -0.99 -14.22
C GLU A 114 18.91 -2.22 -14.92
N ILE A 115 18.11 -3.00 -14.19
CA ILE A 115 17.38 -4.14 -14.78
C ILE A 115 16.42 -3.63 -15.87
N PHE A 116 15.67 -2.56 -15.59
CA PHE A 116 14.76 -1.97 -16.57
C PHE A 116 15.48 -1.51 -17.84
N GLU A 117 16.58 -0.77 -17.71
CA GLU A 117 17.36 -0.28 -18.85
C GLU A 117 18.04 -1.42 -19.63
N SER A 118 18.38 -2.53 -18.97
CA SER A 118 18.91 -3.73 -19.62
C SER A 118 17.89 -4.39 -20.57
N HIS A 119 16.60 -4.33 -20.23
CA HIS A 119 15.52 -4.87 -21.04
C HIS A 119 14.94 -3.84 -22.02
N PHE A 120 14.96 -2.56 -21.65
CA PHE A 120 14.31 -1.47 -22.38
C PHE A 120 15.26 -0.27 -22.54
N PRO A 121 16.25 -0.33 -23.46
CA PRO A 121 17.35 0.63 -23.54
C PRO A 121 16.99 1.98 -24.16
N THR A 122 15.71 2.22 -24.49
CA THR A 122 15.29 3.43 -25.23
C THR A 122 14.81 4.52 -24.29
N LYS A 123 15.10 5.78 -24.66
CA LYS A 123 14.56 6.96 -23.94
C LYS A 123 13.04 7.00 -23.92
N ALA A 124 12.40 6.53 -25.00
CA ALA A 124 10.94 6.43 -25.07
C ALA A 124 10.38 5.48 -24.01
N ALA A 125 11.03 4.32 -23.79
CA ALA A 125 10.63 3.39 -22.74
C ALA A 125 10.84 3.99 -21.34
N ALA A 126 11.98 4.65 -21.10
CA ALA A 126 12.23 5.33 -19.84
C ALA A 126 11.16 6.39 -19.51
N ALA A 127 10.67 7.13 -20.51
CA ALA A 127 9.61 8.12 -20.34
C ALA A 127 8.24 7.52 -19.97
N THR A 128 8.02 6.21 -20.17
CA THR A 128 6.77 5.54 -19.75
C THR A 128 6.76 5.17 -18.26
N ALA A 129 7.94 5.11 -17.63
CA ALA A 129 8.10 4.72 -16.23
C ALA A 129 8.49 5.94 -15.40
N VAL A 130 7.49 6.67 -14.91
CA VAL A 130 7.72 7.81 -14.00
C VAL A 130 8.11 7.27 -12.62
N ARG A 131 9.14 7.86 -12.01
CA ARG A 131 9.54 7.52 -10.65
C ARG A 131 8.37 7.76 -9.69
N TRP A 132 7.93 6.70 -9.00
CA TRP A 132 6.94 6.84 -7.94
C TRP A 132 7.58 7.50 -6.72
N ILE A 133 7.06 8.66 -6.32
CA ILE A 133 7.51 9.40 -5.14
C ILE A 133 6.37 9.36 -4.12
N PRO A 134 6.55 8.72 -2.95
CA PRO A 134 5.53 8.70 -1.92
C PRO A 134 5.31 10.11 -1.33
N ARG A 135 4.16 10.29 -0.68
CA ARG A 135 3.84 11.48 0.13
C ARG A 135 4.77 11.54 1.34
N MET A 136 5.94 12.14 1.17
CA MET A 136 6.95 12.30 2.23
C MET A 136 6.40 13.12 3.41
N ASP A 137 5.46 14.02 3.15
CA ASP A 137 4.72 14.80 4.15
C ASP A 137 3.91 13.93 5.12
N TRP A 138 3.63 12.68 4.77
CA TRP A 138 2.93 11.71 5.62
C TRP A 138 3.90 10.78 6.38
N GLY A 139 5.20 11.07 6.35
CA GLY A 139 6.22 10.25 7.01
C GLY A 139 6.56 8.95 6.29
N CYS A 140 6.23 8.84 5.00
CA CYS A 140 6.64 7.71 4.16
C CYS A 140 8.13 7.85 3.79
N SER A 141 8.87 6.75 3.75
CA SER A 141 10.26 6.75 3.24
C SER A 141 10.27 6.84 1.72
N SER A 142 11.36 7.34 1.13
CA SER A 142 11.59 7.31 -0.33
C SER A 142 11.97 5.92 -0.87
N ASP A 143 11.81 4.89 -0.04
CA ASP A 143 12.10 3.50 -0.38
C ASP A 143 11.04 2.96 -1.36
N PRO A 144 11.43 2.46 -2.54
CA PRO A 144 10.49 1.91 -3.51
C PRO A 144 9.76 0.64 -3.03
N SER A 145 10.24 -0.01 -1.96
CA SER A 145 9.65 -1.25 -1.44
C SER A 145 8.28 -1.05 -0.76
N GLY A 146 7.88 0.18 -0.46
CA GLY A 146 6.53 0.48 0.04
C GLY A 146 6.25 -0.01 1.46
N ARG A 147 7.29 -0.07 2.31
CA ARG A 147 7.24 -0.46 3.73
C ARG A 147 6.32 0.41 4.58
N SER A 148 6.01 -0.10 5.77
CA SER A 148 5.02 0.45 6.71
C SER A 148 5.13 1.97 6.88
N VAL A 149 3.97 2.59 6.81
CA VAL A 149 3.77 3.97 7.25
C VAL A 149 3.65 3.93 8.78
N SER A 150 4.21 4.93 9.48
CA SER A 150 4.26 5.04 10.95
C SER A 150 2.92 4.91 11.68
N ILE A 151 1.81 4.95 10.94
CA ILE A 151 0.47 4.74 11.46
C ILE A 151 0.08 3.26 11.57
N HIS A 152 0.80 2.29 10.99
CA HIS A 152 0.43 0.88 10.97
C HIS A 152 1.25 0.04 11.97
N ASN A 153 1.00 0.22 13.27
CA ASN A 153 1.82 -0.38 14.34
C ASN A 153 1.27 -1.70 14.90
N ALA A 154 0.01 -2.05 14.62
CA ALA A 154 -0.65 -3.19 15.27
C ALA A 154 0.06 -4.54 15.04
N ALA A 155 0.75 -4.70 13.91
CA ALA A 155 1.53 -5.90 13.62
C ALA A 155 2.86 -5.97 14.38
N TYR A 156 3.42 -4.82 14.79
CA TYR A 156 4.71 -4.74 15.50
C TYR A 156 4.54 -4.77 17.01
N GLU A 157 3.43 -4.25 17.55
CA GLU A 157 3.10 -4.33 18.98
C GLU A 157 2.90 -5.78 19.45
N GLN A 158 2.30 -6.62 18.59
CA GLN A 158 2.10 -8.05 18.89
C GLN A 158 3.41 -8.86 18.97
N GLN A 159 4.51 -8.38 18.39
CA GLN A 159 5.81 -9.06 18.40
C GLN A 159 6.65 -8.76 19.65
N GLN A 160 6.25 -7.78 20.48
CA GLN A 160 7.00 -7.41 21.69
C GLN A 160 6.57 -8.16 22.94
N ASP A 161 5.41 -8.83 22.91
CA ASP A 161 4.83 -9.56 24.04
C ASP A 161 5.08 -11.09 23.98
N GLU A 162 5.94 -11.56 23.08
CA GLU A 162 6.52 -12.93 23.04
C GLU A 162 8.00 -12.94 23.45
#